data_AF-A0A348W6W0-F1
#
_entry.id   AF-A0A348W6W0-F1
#
_cell.length_a   1.000
_cell.length_b   1.000
_cell.length_c   1.000
_cell.angle_alpha   90.00
_cell.angle_beta   90.00
_cell.angle_gamma   90.00
#
_symmetry.space_group_name_H-M   'P 1'
#
loop_
_entity.id
_entity.type
_entity.pdbx_description
1 polymer ?
#
loop_
_entity_poly.entity_id
_entity_poly.type
_entity_poly.pdbx_seq_one_letter_code
_entity_poly.pdbx_strand_id
1 'polypeptide(L)'
;ASVARGASWLRDRLGEQVLPEGMDIVEDPHRPRVMGSRPFDAEGLPTRRRSLVENGVLSGWILDLANARKLGLEPTANAKRGVGSPPSPGSWNIALTQGTKSR
;
A
#
# COMPACT_ATOMS: atom_id res chain seq x y z
N ALA A 1 8.48 2.78 4.68
CA ALA A 1 9.82 3.40 4.55
C ALA A 1 10.92 2.45 4.05
N SER A 2 10.79 1.12 4.17
CA SER A 2 11.84 0.16 3.77
C SER A 2 12.29 0.30 2.31
N VAL A 3 11.35 0.52 1.38
CA VAL A 3 11.61 0.72 -0.07
C VAL A 3 12.53 1.92 -0.32
N ALA A 4 12.14 3.11 0.16
CA ALA A 4 12.94 4.33 0.02
C ALA A 4 14.32 4.21 0.68
N ARG A 5 14.44 3.43 1.76
CA ARG A 5 15.73 3.17 2.44
C ARG A 5 16.60 2.11 1.77
N GLY A 6 16.14 1.42 0.73
CA GLY A 6 16.93 0.35 0.10
C GLY A 6 16.86 -0.99 0.80
N ALA A 7 16.05 -1.13 1.85
CA ALA A 7 16.02 -2.32 2.71
C ALA A 7 14.93 -3.33 2.35
N SER A 8 14.14 -3.07 1.31
CA SER A 8 13.08 -3.98 0.85
C SER A 8 13.53 -4.73 -0.39
N TRP A 9 13.35 -6.04 -0.40
CA TRP A 9 13.56 -6.88 -1.59
C TRP A 9 12.63 -6.51 -2.77
N LEU A 10 11.53 -5.80 -2.49
CA LEU A 10 10.57 -5.30 -3.48
C LEU A 10 11.00 -3.99 -4.15
N ARG A 11 12.15 -3.41 -3.76
CA ARG A 11 12.55 -2.07 -4.22
C ARG A 11 12.67 -1.96 -5.74
N ASP A 12 13.26 -2.98 -6.36
CA ASP A 12 13.55 -2.97 -7.80
C ASP A 12 12.63 -3.95 -8.55
N ARG A 13 11.48 -4.28 -7.96
CA ARG A 13 10.54 -5.32 -8.45
C ARG A 13 9.24 -4.74 -8.99
N LEU A 14 9.16 -3.43 -9.23
CA LEU A 14 7.97 -2.80 -9.79
C LEU A 14 7.71 -3.34 -11.20
N GLY A 15 6.50 -3.83 -11.45
CA GLY A 15 6.16 -4.48 -12.72
C GLY A 15 6.65 -5.93 -12.83
N GLU A 16 7.27 -6.49 -11.80
CA GLU A 16 7.66 -7.90 -11.76
C GLU A 16 6.62 -8.77 -11.05
N GLN A 17 6.58 -10.05 -11.42
CA GLN A 17 5.75 -11.05 -10.75
C GLN A 17 6.31 -11.38 -9.36
N VAL A 18 5.54 -11.05 -8.33
CA VAL A 18 5.91 -11.24 -6.90
C VAL A 18 4.97 -12.21 -6.18
N LEU A 19 3.84 -12.55 -6.79
CA LEU A 19 2.90 -13.60 -6.37
C LEU A 19 2.52 -14.48 -7.57
N PRO A 20 1.95 -15.69 -7.34
CA PRO A 20 1.36 -16.48 -8.41
C PRO A 20 0.35 -15.70 -9.24
N GLU A 21 0.24 -16.07 -10.52
CA GLU A 21 -0.77 -15.53 -11.42
C GLU A 21 -2.18 -15.74 -10.86
N GLY A 22 -3.05 -14.74 -11.04
CA GLY A 22 -4.41 -14.71 -10.52
C GLY A 22 -4.55 -14.30 -9.05
N MET A 23 -3.44 -13.94 -8.36
CA MET A 23 -3.49 -13.44 -6.99
C MET A 23 -3.28 -11.92 -6.94
N ASP A 24 -4.25 -11.22 -6.35
CA ASP A 24 -4.19 -9.77 -6.18
C ASP A 24 -4.13 -9.40 -4.70
N ILE A 25 -3.41 -8.34 -4.41
CA ILE A 25 -3.45 -7.67 -3.10
C ILE A 25 -4.09 -6.31 -3.31
N VAL A 26 -5.24 -6.08 -2.69
CA VAL A 26 -6.01 -4.85 -2.80
C VAL A 26 -6.04 -4.12 -1.46
N GLU A 27 -5.79 -2.82 -1.49
CA GLU A 27 -6.03 -1.91 -0.39
C GLU A 27 -7.36 -1.18 -0.58
N ASP A 28 -8.25 -1.25 0.41
CA ASP A 28 -9.54 -0.57 0.39
C ASP A 28 -9.77 0.24 1.68
N PRO A 29 -9.47 1.55 1.69
CA PRO A 29 -9.62 2.42 2.85
C PRO A 29 -11.07 2.81 3.16
N HIS A 30 -12.04 2.43 2.32
CA HIS A 30 -13.43 2.85 2.45
C HIS A 30 -14.35 1.71 2.91
N ARG A 31 -13.79 0.58 3.34
CA ARG A 31 -14.57 -0.55 3.85
C ARG A 31 -15.41 -0.14 5.08
N PRO A 32 -16.75 -0.29 5.05
CA PRO A 32 -17.58 0.08 6.19
C PRO A 32 -17.22 -0.72 7.45
N ARG A 33 -17.14 -0.04 8.60
CA ARG A 33 -16.99 -0.66 9.93
C ARG A 33 -15.71 -1.48 10.13
N VAL A 34 -14.64 -1.16 9.39
CA VAL A 34 -13.32 -1.77 9.56
C VAL A 34 -12.35 -0.75 10.14
N MET A 35 -11.51 -1.18 11.10
CA MET A 35 -10.60 -0.31 11.85
C MET A 35 -9.62 0.52 10.99
N GLY A 36 -9.23 0.03 9.81
CA GLY A 36 -8.30 0.74 8.94
C GLY A 36 -8.93 1.87 8.14
N SER A 37 -10.27 1.93 8.08
CA SER A 37 -11.01 2.79 7.16
C SER A 37 -10.96 4.27 7.53
N ARG A 38 -10.75 5.12 6.53
CA ARG A 38 -10.59 6.57 6.69
C ARG A 38 -10.69 7.31 5.35
N PRO A 39 -11.23 8.54 5.31
CA PRO A 39 -11.26 9.35 4.08
C PRO A 39 -9.92 10.04 3.76
N PHE A 40 -9.10 10.33 4.78
CA PHE A 40 -7.80 10.99 4.62
C PHE A 40 -6.72 10.30 5.45
N ASP A 41 -5.46 10.42 5.01
CA ASP A 41 -4.30 9.99 5.79
C ASP A 41 -3.81 11.04 6.79
N ALA A 42 -2.74 10.76 7.53
CA ALA A 42 -2.18 11.66 8.53
C ALA A 42 -1.39 12.86 7.94
N GLU A 43 -1.38 13.01 6.61
CA GLU A 43 -0.82 14.14 5.86
C GLU A 43 -1.91 14.91 5.10
N GLY A 44 -3.19 14.51 5.24
CA GLY A 44 -4.34 15.20 4.66
C GLY A 44 -4.68 14.77 3.23
N LEU A 45 -4.05 13.71 2.70
CA LEU A 45 -4.32 13.25 1.34
C LEU A 45 -5.57 12.36 1.30
N PRO A 46 -6.46 12.51 0.30
CA PRO A 46 -7.64 11.67 0.16
C PRO A 46 -7.21 10.23 -0.16
N THR A 47 -7.70 9.28 0.64
CA THR A 47 -7.42 7.87 0.42
C THR A 47 -8.22 7.33 -0.77
N ARG A 48 -7.71 6.28 -1.42
CA ARG A 48 -8.39 5.63 -2.54
C ARG A 48 -8.15 4.13 -2.51
N ARG A 49 -9.10 3.38 -3.07
CA ARG A 49 -8.90 1.95 -3.34
C ARG A 49 -7.81 1.79 -4.39
N ARG A 50 -6.93 0.81 -4.20
CA ARG A 50 -5.84 0.51 -5.16
C ARG A 50 -5.39 -0.95 -5.06
N SER A 51 -4.84 -1.45 -6.15
CA SER A 51 -4.10 -2.71 -6.17
C SER A 51 -2.64 -2.44 -5.78
N LEU A 52 -2.09 -3.25 -4.88
CA LEU A 52 -0.66 -3.33 -4.57
C LEU A 52 0.02 -4.44 -5.40
N VAL A 53 -0.73 -5.51 -5.67
CA VAL A 53 -0.35 -6.58 -6.59
C VAL A 53 -1.57 -6.85 -7.46
N GLU A 54 -1.37 -6.93 -8.78
CA GLU A 54 -2.40 -7.20 -9.78
C GLU A 54 -1.94 -8.32 -10.70
N ASN A 55 -2.74 -9.39 -10.82
CA ASN A 55 -2.41 -10.65 -11.48
C ASN A 55 -1.04 -11.20 -11.07
N GLY A 56 -0.70 -11.11 -9.79
CA GLY A 56 0.60 -11.50 -9.25
C GLY A 56 1.75 -10.52 -9.48
N VAL A 57 1.54 -9.42 -10.21
CA VAL A 57 2.55 -8.41 -10.55
C VAL A 57 2.50 -7.22 -9.58
N LEU A 58 3.66 -6.79 -9.08
CA LEU A 58 3.75 -5.64 -8.18
C LEU A 58 3.39 -4.34 -8.93
N SER A 59 2.31 -3.68 -8.52
CA SER A 59 1.80 -2.46 -9.16
C SER A 59 2.28 -1.17 -8.47
N GLY A 60 2.75 -1.25 -7.22
CA GLY A 60 3.25 -0.08 -6.50
C GLY A 60 3.56 -0.33 -5.03
N TRP A 61 4.06 0.72 -4.37
CA TRP A 61 4.41 0.68 -2.95
C TRP A 61 3.47 1.54 -2.10
N ILE A 62 3.58 1.38 -0.78
CA ILE A 62 2.90 2.22 0.22
C ILE A 62 3.81 3.40 0.53
N LEU A 63 3.35 4.62 0.20
CA LEU A 63 4.15 5.85 0.29
C LEU A 63 3.39 6.97 1.02
N ASP A 64 4.11 7.64 1.92
CA ASP A 64 3.79 8.97 2.43
C ASP A 64 4.45 10.04 1.54
N LEU A 65 4.24 11.33 1.84
CA LEU A 65 4.85 12.44 1.09
C LEU A 65 6.38 12.36 1.04
N ALA A 66 7.01 12.08 2.18
CA ALA A 66 8.47 12.11 2.30
C ALA A 66 9.14 10.98 1.51
N ASN A 67 8.60 9.77 1.56
CA ASN A 67 9.15 8.60 0.87
C ASN A 67 8.80 8.65 -0.64
N ALA A 68 7.62 9.15 -1.01
CA ALA A 68 7.27 9.38 -2.41
C ALA A 68 8.24 10.37 -3.08
N ARG A 69 8.48 11.52 -2.43
CA ARG A 69 9.45 12.52 -2.91
C ARG A 69 10.86 11.95 -3.07
N LYS A 70 11.33 11.14 -2.11
CA LYS A 70 12.66 10.50 -2.18
C LYS A 70 12.81 9.54 -3.36
N LEU A 71 11.71 8.91 -3.79
CA LEU A 71 11.69 7.97 -4.91
C LEU A 71 11.34 8.65 -6.25
N GLY A 72 11.00 9.94 -6.26
CA GLY A 72 10.51 10.62 -7.46
C GLY A 72 9.13 10.14 -7.91
N LEU A 73 8.29 9.73 -6.95
CA LEU A 73 6.96 9.16 -7.21
C LEU A 73 5.87 10.02 -6.55
N GLU A 74 4.62 9.76 -6.92
CA GLU A 74 3.45 10.34 -6.28
C GLU A 74 3.12 9.65 -4.94
N PRO A 75 2.64 10.39 -3.93
CA PRO A 75 2.21 9.82 -2.66
C PRO A 75 0.93 9.00 -2.85
N THR A 76 0.74 8.00 -1.99
CA THR A 76 -0.37 7.05 -2.15
C THR A 76 -1.47 7.24 -1.10
N ALA A 77 -1.42 8.34 -0.34
CA ALA A 77 -2.30 8.63 0.79
C ALA A 77 -2.22 7.54 1.88
N ASN A 78 -0.99 7.21 2.29
CA ASN A 78 -0.70 6.14 3.24
C ASN A 78 0.16 6.60 4.42
N ALA A 79 0.02 7.84 4.86
CA ALA A 79 0.73 8.32 6.04
C ALA A 79 0.03 7.90 7.34
N LYS A 80 0.70 7.10 8.18
CA LYS A 80 0.33 6.84 9.57
C LYS A 80 1.14 7.72 10.51
N ARG A 81 0.52 8.16 11.61
CA ARG A 81 1.16 8.98 12.63
C ARG A 81 0.74 8.51 14.02
N GLY A 82 1.71 8.28 14.90
CA GLY A 82 1.49 8.14 16.34
C GLY A 82 1.54 9.49 17.04
N VAL A 83 1.07 9.57 18.29
CA VAL A 83 0.92 10.84 19.03
C VAL A 83 2.20 11.70 19.05
N GLY A 84 3.37 11.08 19.23
CA GLY A 84 4.66 11.77 19.30
C GLY A 84 5.63 11.45 18.16
N SER A 85 5.14 10.92 17.03
CA SER A 85 6.01 10.44 15.95
C SER A 85 5.71 11.18 14.65
N PRO A 86 6.72 11.40 13.78
CA PRO A 86 6.48 11.91 12.44
C PRO A 86 5.62 10.92 11.63
N PRO A 87 4.94 11.39 10.58
CA PRO A 87 4.28 10.50 9.63
C PRO A 87 5.25 9.47 9.05
N SER A 88 4.73 8.26 8.79
CA SER A 88 5.46 7.21 8.10
C SER A 88 4.51 6.36 7.25
N PRO A 89 5.00 5.67 6.21
CA PRO A 89 4.12 4.91 5.33
C PRO A 89 3.51 3.71 6.05
N GLY A 90 2.20 3.51 5.90
CA GLY A 90 1.48 2.35 6.43
C GLY A 90 0.17 2.06 5.69
N SER A 91 -0.23 0.79 5.69
CA SER A 91 -1.43 0.32 4.99
C SER A 91 -2.75 0.56 5.73
N TRP A 92 -3.84 0.57 4.99
CA TRP A 92 -5.22 0.61 5.50
C TRP A 92 -5.79 -0.80 5.61
N ASN A 93 -6.85 -1.12 4.86
CA ASN A 93 -7.42 -2.47 4.86
C ASN A 93 -6.91 -3.23 3.64
N ILE A 94 -6.00 -4.17 3.89
CA ILE A 94 -5.46 -5.05 2.85
C ILE A 94 -6.29 -6.33 2.77
N ALA A 95 -6.57 -6.78 1.55
CA ALA A 95 -7.18 -8.06 1.28
C ALA A 95 -6.42 -8.78 0.16
N LEU A 96 -6.28 -10.09 0.30
CA LEU A 96 -5.87 -11.00 -0.78
C LEU A 96 -7.14 -11.49 -1.49
N THR A 97 -7.13 -11.57 -2.82
CA THR A 97 -8.26 -12.15 -3.55
C THR A 97 -8.48 -13.62 -3.19
N GLN A 98 -9.73 -14.05 -3.25
CA GLN A 98 -10.08 -15.45 -2.99
C GLN A 98 -9.66 -16.33 -4.16
N GLY A 99 -9.14 -17.52 -3.84
CA GLY A 99 -8.90 -18.56 -4.84
C GLY A 99 -10.19 -19.29 -5.22
N THR A 100 -10.06 -20.19 -6.20
CA THR A 100 -11.19 -20.95 -6.77
C THR A 100 -11.49 -22.25 -6.03
N LYS A 101 -10.70 -22.62 -5.02
CA LYS A 101 -10.88 -23.87 -4.26
C LYS A 101 -11.61 -23.60 -2.95
N SER A 102 -12.68 -24.35 -2.70
CA SER A 102 -13.17 -24.61 -1.35
C SER A 102 -12.43 -25.81 -0.74
N ARG A 103 -12.52 -25.97 0.59
CA ARG A 103 -11.96 -27.09 1.35
C ARG A 103 -12.30 -28.45 0.76
#